data_AF-A0A7X9AC70-F1
#
_entry.id   AF-A0A7X9AC70-F1
#
_cell.length_a   1.000
_cell.length_b   1.000
_cell.length_c   1.000
_cell.angle_alpha   90.00
_cell.angle_beta   90.00
_cell.angle_gamma   90.00
#
_symmetry.space_group_name_H-M   'P 1'
#
loop_
_entity.id
_entity.type
_entity.pdbx_description
1 polymer ?
#
loop_
_entity_poly.entity_id
_entity_poly.type
_entity_poly.pdbx_seq_one_letter_code
_entity_poly.pdbx_strand_id
1 'polypeptide(L)'
;MKCTIYAKKQFVVGPVDKRLFGSFVEQLGRAVYGGVYEVDHPTADEQGFRTDVMNLVRELDVPFVRFPGGNYVSNFNWEDSVGPQEQRPTRLDLAWRALDPNQFGLHEFMDWTKKVNTEAMMVVNLGTRGLAEARELVEYCNHPGGSTLSEMRKNHGAEEPFNIKMWGLGNEMDGFWQVGHKTAEEYGRLA
;
A
#
# COMPACT_ATOMS: atom_id res chain seq x y z
N MET A 1 13.50 35.62 26.86
CA MET A 1 12.99 34.46 27.63
C MET A 1 14.12 33.42 27.70
N LYS A 2 14.33 32.72 28.83
CA LYS A 2 15.39 31.69 28.97
C LYS A 2 14.76 30.30 29.12
N CYS A 3 15.29 29.30 28.42
CA CYS A 3 14.91 27.88 28.50
C CYS A 3 16.15 27.03 28.82
N THR A 4 15.97 25.96 29.60
CA THR A 4 17.04 25.02 29.96
C THR A 4 16.63 23.60 29.55
N ILE A 5 17.51 22.91 28.81
CA ILE A 5 17.33 21.52 28.38
C ILE A 5 18.35 20.63 29.11
N TYR A 6 17.90 19.49 29.61
CA TYR A 6 18.77 18.46 30.20
C TYR A 6 18.77 17.20 29.34
N ALA A 7 19.93 16.81 28.82
CA ALA A 7 20.13 15.56 28.08
C ALA A 7 21.14 14.67 28.83
N LYS A 8 20.64 13.61 29.47
CA LYS A 8 21.43 12.70 30.32
C LYS A 8 21.31 11.27 29.80
N LYS A 9 22.45 10.59 29.64
CA LYS A 9 22.51 9.20 29.11
C LYS A 9 21.73 8.18 29.95
N GLN A 10 21.46 8.48 31.22
CA GLN A 10 20.71 7.63 32.14
C GLN A 10 19.18 7.69 31.92
N PHE A 11 18.68 8.73 31.22
CA PHE A 11 17.25 8.91 30.94
C PHE A 11 16.95 8.45 29.51
N VAL A 12 16.81 7.14 29.33
CA VAL A 12 16.53 6.51 28.03
C VAL A 12 15.05 6.15 27.94
N VAL A 13 14.40 6.48 26.82
CA VAL A 13 13.02 6.06 26.52
C VAL A 13 13.00 4.64 25.95
N GLY A 14 13.76 4.39 24.89
CA GLY A 14 13.86 3.09 24.23
C GLY A 14 14.69 3.19 22.94
N PRO A 15 14.97 2.07 22.25
CA PRO A 15 15.60 2.11 20.94
C PRO A 15 14.67 2.78 19.92
N VAL A 16 15.25 3.55 18.99
CA VAL A 16 14.51 4.13 17.87
C VAL A 16 14.38 3.07 16.78
N ASP A 17 13.16 2.59 16.57
CA ASP A 17 12.86 1.73 15.42
C ASP A 17 12.80 2.58 14.15
N LYS A 18 13.52 2.18 13.09
CA LYS A 18 13.51 2.89 11.81
C LYS A 18 12.08 3.10 11.30
N ARG A 19 11.17 2.16 11.56
CA ARG A 19 9.77 2.20 11.12
C ARG A 19 8.99 3.40 11.67
N LEU A 20 9.50 4.10 12.68
CA LEU A 20 8.92 5.40 13.09
C LEU A 20 8.94 6.46 11.97
N PHE A 21 9.79 6.27 10.94
CA PHE A 21 9.96 7.16 9.80
C PHE A 21 9.26 6.65 8.52
N GLY A 22 8.31 5.73 8.64
CA GLY A 22 7.51 5.24 7.51
C GLY A 22 6.65 6.32 6.85
N SER A 23 6.21 6.05 5.63
CA SER A 23 5.33 6.94 4.87
C SER A 23 4.10 6.20 4.33
N PHE A 24 3.32 6.88 3.49
CA PHE A 24 2.01 6.43 3.07
C PHE A 24 1.68 6.91 1.65
N VAL A 25 1.23 5.98 0.80
CA VAL A 25 0.70 6.26 -0.53
C VAL A 25 -0.69 5.67 -0.64
N GLU A 26 -1.68 6.53 -0.89
CA GLU A 26 -3.06 6.13 -1.16
C GLU A 26 -3.40 6.37 -2.62
N GLN A 27 -4.33 5.59 -3.16
CA GLN A 27 -5.05 5.95 -4.39
C GLN A 27 -6.00 7.15 -4.13
N LEU A 28 -5.41 8.31 -3.83
CA LEU A 28 -6.10 9.55 -3.46
C LEU A 28 -5.53 10.71 -4.27
N GLY A 29 -6.40 11.36 -5.04
CA GLY A 29 -6.06 12.56 -5.79
C GLY A 29 -4.87 12.32 -6.72
N ARG A 30 -3.73 12.96 -6.40
CA ARG A 30 -2.50 12.89 -7.21
C ARG A 30 -1.34 12.21 -6.49
N ALA A 31 -1.58 11.46 -5.42
CA ALA A 31 -0.51 10.73 -4.73
C ALA A 31 0.09 9.64 -5.64
N VAL A 32 -0.77 8.89 -6.34
CA VAL A 32 -0.35 7.92 -7.35
C VAL A 32 -0.28 8.56 -8.73
N TYR A 33 -1.44 8.84 -9.34
CA TYR A 33 -1.52 9.38 -10.70
C TYR A 33 -1.10 10.85 -10.76
N GLY A 34 0.01 11.12 -11.44
CA GLY A 34 0.66 12.43 -11.46
C GLY A 34 1.55 12.71 -10.23
N GLY A 35 1.74 11.70 -9.38
CA GLY A 35 2.63 11.70 -8.22
C GLY A 35 3.76 10.71 -8.42
N VAL A 36 3.67 9.51 -7.84
CA VAL A 36 4.69 8.46 -8.06
C VAL A 36 4.65 7.86 -9.48
N TYR A 37 3.51 7.93 -10.16
CA TYR A 37 3.27 7.32 -11.47
C TYR A 37 2.67 8.31 -12.46
N GLU A 38 3.39 8.58 -13.56
CA GLU A 38 3.00 9.52 -14.61
C GLU A 38 3.76 9.20 -15.91
N VAL A 39 3.17 8.34 -16.76
CA VAL A 39 3.81 7.75 -17.95
C VAL A 39 4.40 8.80 -18.90
N ASP A 40 3.70 9.91 -19.11
CA ASP A 40 4.11 10.95 -20.06
C ASP A 40 5.03 12.02 -19.44
N HIS A 41 5.46 11.86 -18.18
CA HIS A 41 6.31 12.85 -17.52
C HIS A 41 7.74 12.81 -18.09
N PRO A 42 8.44 13.96 -18.27
CA PRO A 42 9.80 13.98 -18.83
C PRO A 42 10.86 13.18 -18.05
N THR A 43 10.58 12.88 -16.78
CA THR A 43 11.46 12.11 -15.89
C THR A 43 10.94 10.69 -15.62
N ALA A 44 9.87 10.27 -16.30
CA ALA A 44 9.34 8.92 -16.14
C ALA A 44 10.36 7.89 -16.62
N ASP A 45 10.49 6.79 -15.88
CA ASP A 45 11.23 5.62 -16.35
C ASP A 45 10.39 4.75 -17.29
N GLU A 46 10.94 3.62 -17.72
CA GLU A 46 10.28 2.69 -18.65
C GLU A 46 8.98 2.07 -18.12
N GLN A 47 8.74 2.15 -16.80
CA GLN A 47 7.53 1.68 -16.13
C GLN A 47 6.58 2.84 -15.78
N GLY A 48 6.88 4.07 -16.19
CA GLY A 48 6.06 5.25 -15.90
C GLY A 48 6.27 5.83 -14.50
N PHE A 49 7.26 5.36 -13.74
CA PHE A 49 7.56 5.93 -12.42
C PHE A 49 8.39 7.20 -12.56
N ARG A 50 8.00 8.25 -11.83
CA ARG A 50 8.73 9.51 -11.84
C ARG A 50 10.07 9.41 -11.12
N THR A 51 11.17 9.42 -11.86
CA THR A 51 12.53 9.23 -11.30
C THR A 51 12.95 10.36 -10.37
N ASP A 52 12.50 11.59 -10.62
CA ASP A 52 12.71 12.74 -9.74
C ASP A 52 12.01 12.55 -8.38
N VAL A 53 10.78 12.04 -8.37
CA VAL A 53 10.07 11.69 -7.13
C VAL A 53 10.74 10.53 -6.41
N MET A 54 11.15 9.47 -7.14
CA MET A 54 11.88 8.35 -6.57
C MET A 54 13.19 8.78 -5.89
N ASN A 55 13.92 9.73 -6.48
CA ASN A 55 15.16 10.25 -5.90
C ASN A 55 14.89 10.96 -4.56
N LEU A 56 13.83 11.77 -4.48
CA LEU A 56 13.44 12.43 -3.24
C LEU A 56 13.01 11.42 -2.16
N VAL A 57 12.30 10.36 -2.53
CA VAL A 57 11.91 9.30 -1.57
C VAL A 57 13.13 8.56 -1.03
N ARG A 58 14.14 8.27 -1.87
CA ARG A 58 15.41 7.68 -1.42
C ARG A 58 16.19 8.63 -0.50
N GLU A 59 16.20 9.92 -0.79
CA GLU A 59 16.85 10.93 0.05
C GLU A 59 16.20 11.01 1.44
N LEU A 60 14.89 10.83 1.53
CA LEU A 60 14.15 10.76 2.80
C LEU A 60 14.39 9.48 3.60
N ASP A 61 15.05 8.46 3.03
CA ASP A 61 15.33 7.15 3.65
C ASP A 61 14.08 6.50 4.28
N VAL A 62 12.98 6.51 3.53
CA VAL A 62 11.69 5.97 3.99
C VAL A 62 11.78 4.44 4.14
N PRO A 63 11.64 3.87 5.35
CA PRO A 63 11.90 2.46 5.59
C PRO A 63 10.73 1.55 5.21
N PHE A 64 9.50 2.06 5.23
CA PHE A 64 8.35 1.37 4.64
C PHE A 64 7.30 2.37 4.16
N VAL A 65 6.47 1.91 3.22
CA VAL A 65 5.31 2.65 2.70
C VAL A 65 4.05 1.82 2.86
N ARG A 66 3.01 2.41 3.50
CA ARG A 66 1.66 1.85 3.56
C ARG A 66 0.93 2.03 2.22
N PHE A 67 0.21 1.01 1.75
CA PHE A 67 -0.55 1.00 0.47
C PHE A 67 -1.62 -0.13 0.50
N PRO A 68 -2.72 -0.11 -0.30
CA PRO A 68 -3.25 0.99 -1.10
C PRO A 68 -4.24 1.87 -0.34
N GLY A 69 -4.41 1.62 0.97
CA GLY A 69 -5.27 2.42 1.84
C GLY A 69 -4.92 3.91 1.78
N GLY A 70 -5.67 4.80 2.42
CA GLY A 70 -6.56 4.65 3.57
C GLY A 70 -7.98 4.34 3.18
N ASN A 71 -8.84 5.35 3.12
CA ASN A 71 -10.28 5.15 2.96
C ASN A 71 -10.61 4.35 1.70
N TYR A 72 -9.81 4.53 0.64
CA TYR A 72 -9.88 3.81 -0.63
C TYR A 72 -9.93 2.28 -0.49
N VAL A 73 -9.16 1.70 0.46
CA VAL A 73 -9.05 0.22 0.53
C VAL A 73 -10.36 -0.45 0.93
N SER A 74 -11.27 0.25 1.62
CA SER A 74 -12.49 -0.34 2.17
C SER A 74 -13.55 -0.69 1.12
N ASN A 75 -13.38 -0.27 -0.13
CA ASN A 75 -14.21 -0.62 -1.30
C ASN A 75 -13.39 -1.15 -2.49
N PHE A 76 -12.12 -1.47 -2.27
CA PHE A 76 -11.18 -1.92 -3.28
C PHE A 76 -11.14 -3.45 -3.42
N ASN A 77 -11.08 -3.96 -4.66
CA ASN A 77 -10.81 -5.37 -4.94
C ASN A 77 -9.38 -5.48 -5.49
N TRP A 78 -8.50 -6.18 -4.78
CA TRP A 78 -7.08 -6.26 -5.15
C TRP A 78 -6.86 -6.92 -6.52
N GLU A 79 -7.75 -7.81 -6.94
CA GLU A 79 -7.73 -8.50 -8.22
C GLU A 79 -7.91 -7.55 -9.40
N ASP A 80 -8.64 -6.45 -9.20
CA ASP A 80 -8.82 -5.41 -10.22
C ASP A 80 -7.49 -4.68 -10.53
N SER A 81 -6.46 -4.86 -9.70
CA SER A 81 -5.16 -4.17 -9.79
C SER A 81 -3.99 -5.05 -10.25
N VAL A 82 -4.26 -6.29 -10.68
CA VAL A 82 -3.21 -7.24 -11.12
C VAL A 82 -3.49 -7.78 -12.52
N GLY A 83 -2.47 -8.34 -13.16
CA GLY A 83 -2.58 -8.88 -14.52
C GLY A 83 -2.45 -7.80 -15.60
N PRO A 84 -2.73 -8.14 -16.87
CA PRO A 84 -2.59 -7.20 -17.99
C PRO A 84 -3.40 -5.92 -17.78
N GLN A 85 -2.77 -4.75 -17.90
CA GLN A 85 -3.40 -3.46 -17.59
C GLN A 85 -4.67 -3.20 -18.43
N GLU A 86 -4.70 -3.71 -19.65
CA GLU A 86 -5.78 -3.57 -20.62
C GLU A 86 -7.05 -4.35 -20.23
N GLN A 87 -6.91 -5.31 -19.31
CA GLN A 87 -8.01 -6.10 -18.77
C GLN A 87 -8.49 -5.60 -17.41
N ARG A 88 -7.77 -4.64 -16.81
CA ARG A 88 -8.12 -4.09 -15.49
C ARG A 88 -9.32 -3.16 -15.62
N PRO A 89 -10.36 -3.31 -14.78
CA PRO A 89 -11.56 -2.49 -14.88
C PRO A 89 -11.34 -1.11 -14.26
N THR A 90 -11.91 -0.07 -14.85
CA THR A 90 -12.11 1.20 -14.15
C THR A 90 -13.18 1.03 -13.08
N ARG A 91 -12.90 1.46 -11.84
CA ARG A 91 -13.83 1.40 -10.71
C ARG A 91 -14.19 2.78 -10.18
N LEU A 92 -15.38 2.88 -9.59
CA LEU A 92 -15.74 4.03 -8.78
C LEU A 92 -15.15 3.87 -7.38
N ASP A 93 -14.29 4.80 -7.00
CA ASP A 93 -13.89 4.96 -5.62
C ASP A 93 -14.93 5.81 -4.86
N LEU A 94 -15.57 5.19 -3.88
CA LEU A 94 -16.58 5.82 -3.04
C LEU A 94 -15.98 6.71 -1.95
N ALA A 95 -14.73 6.45 -1.53
CA ALA A 95 -14.07 7.24 -0.50
C ALA A 95 -13.79 8.67 -0.99
N TRP A 96 -13.21 8.79 -2.19
CA TRP A 96 -12.81 10.08 -2.75
C TRP A 96 -13.66 10.53 -3.94
N ARG A 97 -14.73 9.80 -4.27
CA ARG A 97 -15.68 10.11 -5.34
C ARG A 97 -14.96 10.28 -6.69
N ALA A 98 -14.05 9.36 -6.98
CA ALA A 98 -13.19 9.38 -8.14
C ALA A 98 -13.37 8.12 -9.00
N LEU A 99 -12.87 8.17 -10.23
CA LEU A 99 -12.66 6.98 -11.05
C LEU A 99 -11.23 6.52 -10.86
N ASP A 100 -11.02 5.25 -10.51
CA ASP A 100 -9.70 4.64 -10.51
C ASP A 100 -9.56 3.72 -11.73
N PRO A 101 -8.63 3.99 -12.65
CA PRO A 101 -8.38 3.14 -13.81
C PRO A 101 -7.62 1.85 -13.47
N ASN A 102 -7.13 1.68 -12.23
CA ASN A 102 -6.33 0.52 -11.78
C ASN A 102 -5.03 0.27 -12.58
N GLN A 103 -4.46 1.31 -13.20
CA GLN A 103 -3.20 1.20 -13.96
C GLN A 103 -2.00 0.99 -13.05
N PHE A 104 -2.00 1.61 -11.86
CA PHE A 104 -1.00 1.39 -10.84
C PHE A 104 -1.58 0.50 -9.74
N GLY A 105 -1.15 -0.74 -9.69
CA GLY A 105 -1.67 -1.75 -8.78
C GLY A 105 -0.60 -2.39 -7.91
N LEU A 106 -0.87 -3.60 -7.44
CA LEU A 106 0.03 -4.31 -6.53
C LEU A 106 1.43 -4.53 -7.12
N HIS A 107 1.53 -5.00 -8.38
CA HIS A 107 2.83 -5.29 -9.00
C HIS A 107 3.64 -4.01 -9.22
N GLU A 108 3.00 -2.98 -9.75
CA GLU A 108 3.65 -1.68 -9.97
C GLU A 108 4.12 -1.07 -8.65
N PHE A 109 3.32 -1.15 -7.58
CA PHE A 109 3.74 -0.73 -6.25
C PHE A 109 4.94 -1.52 -5.74
N MET A 110 4.93 -2.85 -5.86
CA MET A 110 6.04 -3.69 -5.39
C MET A 110 7.34 -3.39 -6.16
N ASP A 111 7.28 -3.16 -7.47
CA ASP A 111 8.46 -2.78 -8.24
C ASP A 111 8.94 -1.38 -7.91
N TRP A 112 8.02 -0.44 -7.69
CA TRP A 112 8.36 0.89 -7.17
C TRP A 112 9.06 0.81 -5.82
N THR A 113 8.58 -0.02 -4.87
CA THR A 113 9.23 -0.15 -3.55
C THR A 113 10.67 -0.64 -3.65
N LYS A 114 10.97 -1.59 -4.54
CA LYS A 114 12.33 -2.05 -4.83
C LYS A 114 13.19 -0.91 -5.38
N LYS A 115 12.64 -0.14 -6.34
CA LYS A 115 13.34 0.99 -6.96
C LYS A 115 13.68 2.09 -5.96
N VAL A 116 12.86 2.34 -4.94
CA VAL A 116 13.13 3.36 -3.91
C VAL A 116 13.74 2.82 -2.61
N ASN A 117 14.10 1.52 -2.57
CA ASN A 117 14.69 0.86 -1.39
C ASN A 117 13.82 1.00 -0.12
N THR A 118 12.52 0.74 -0.25
CA THR A 118 11.56 0.76 0.88
C THR A 118 10.86 -0.59 1.02
N GLU A 119 10.34 -0.90 2.20
CA GLU A 119 9.51 -2.08 2.43
C GLU A 119 8.02 -1.77 2.24
N ALA A 120 7.22 -2.76 1.82
CA ALA A 120 5.77 -2.60 1.70
C ALA A 120 5.05 -2.91 3.03
N MET A 121 4.09 -2.05 3.41
CA MET A 121 3.01 -2.39 4.32
C MET A 121 1.69 -2.42 3.54
N MET A 122 1.13 -3.62 3.33
CA MET A 122 -0.13 -3.76 2.61
C MET A 122 -1.32 -3.62 3.55
N VAL A 123 -2.45 -3.10 3.05
CA VAL A 123 -3.71 -3.05 3.80
C VAL A 123 -4.74 -3.93 3.10
N VAL A 124 -5.42 -4.82 3.85
CA VAL A 124 -6.50 -5.65 3.32
C VAL A 124 -7.84 -4.94 3.45
N ASN A 125 -8.74 -5.13 2.48
CA ASN A 125 -10.09 -4.59 2.53
C ASN A 125 -10.93 -5.37 3.57
N LEU A 126 -11.36 -4.70 4.64
CA LEU A 126 -12.32 -5.21 5.62
C LEU A 126 -13.62 -4.37 5.66
N GLY A 127 -13.84 -3.49 4.68
CA GLY A 127 -15.08 -2.73 4.51
C GLY A 127 -16.13 -3.58 3.80
N THR A 128 -15.95 -3.75 2.49
CA THR A 128 -16.84 -4.55 1.63
C THR A 128 -16.41 -6.02 1.49
N ARG A 129 -15.23 -6.39 1.98
CA ARG A 129 -14.66 -7.75 1.93
C ARG A 129 -14.26 -8.24 3.33
N GLY A 130 -13.66 -9.43 3.41
CA GLY A 130 -13.25 -9.99 4.69
C GLY A 130 -12.17 -11.08 4.60
N LEU A 131 -12.31 -12.08 5.45
CA LEU A 131 -11.29 -13.10 5.70
C LEU A 131 -10.88 -13.87 4.44
N ALA A 132 -11.85 -14.24 3.60
CA ALA A 132 -11.60 -15.05 2.41
C ALA A 132 -10.64 -14.33 1.45
N GLU A 133 -10.77 -13.03 1.31
CA GLU A 133 -10.04 -12.31 0.27
C GLU A 133 -8.72 -11.75 0.82
N ALA A 134 -8.67 -11.52 2.14
CA ALA A 134 -7.41 -11.30 2.86
C ALA A 134 -6.48 -12.52 2.76
N ARG A 135 -6.96 -13.76 2.98
CA ARG A 135 -6.11 -14.96 2.82
C ARG A 135 -5.63 -15.14 1.38
N GLU A 136 -6.47 -14.80 0.41
CA GLU A 136 -6.18 -14.95 -1.03
C GLU A 136 -5.11 -13.95 -1.46
N LEU A 137 -5.21 -12.70 -1.01
CA LEU A 137 -4.15 -11.70 -1.25
C LEU A 137 -2.82 -12.10 -0.59
N VAL A 138 -2.85 -12.63 0.63
CA VAL A 138 -1.62 -13.12 1.30
C VAL A 138 -1.02 -14.31 0.53
N GLU A 139 -1.84 -15.25 0.06
CA GLU A 139 -1.38 -16.38 -0.76
C GLU A 139 -0.73 -15.88 -2.07
N TYR A 140 -1.43 -14.99 -2.79
CA TYR A 140 -0.94 -14.38 -4.01
C TYR A 140 0.42 -13.71 -3.80
N CYS A 141 0.54 -12.88 -2.76
CA CYS A 141 1.76 -12.11 -2.49
C CYS A 141 2.93 -12.95 -1.99
N ASN A 142 2.68 -13.94 -1.12
CA ASN A 142 3.72 -14.53 -0.29
C ASN A 142 3.93 -16.04 -0.48
N HIS A 143 3.00 -16.77 -1.09
CA HIS A 143 3.18 -18.22 -1.26
C HIS A 143 4.18 -18.52 -2.41
N PRO A 144 5.16 -19.43 -2.22
CA PRO A 144 6.24 -19.66 -3.19
C PRO A 144 5.76 -20.19 -4.55
N GLY A 145 4.76 -21.05 -4.59
CA GLY A 145 4.27 -21.67 -5.82
C GLY A 145 3.44 -22.92 -5.55
N GLY A 146 2.85 -23.48 -6.60
CA GLY A 146 2.06 -24.72 -6.54
C GLY A 146 0.60 -24.54 -6.13
N SER A 147 0.15 -23.30 -5.93
CA SER A 147 -1.25 -22.95 -5.68
C SER A 147 -1.80 -22.06 -6.79
N THR A 148 -3.12 -22.03 -6.98
CA THR A 148 -3.74 -21.22 -8.05
C THR A 148 -3.31 -19.75 -7.99
N LEU A 149 -3.28 -19.12 -6.81
CA LEU A 149 -2.97 -17.70 -6.69
C LEU A 149 -1.46 -17.41 -6.75
N SER A 150 -0.61 -18.31 -6.25
CA SER A 150 0.83 -18.16 -6.42
C SER A 150 1.25 -18.30 -7.88
N GLU A 151 0.69 -19.28 -8.61
CA GLU A 151 0.93 -19.43 -10.05
C GLU A 151 0.35 -18.24 -10.84
N MET A 152 -0.79 -17.68 -10.41
CA MET A 152 -1.33 -16.45 -11.00
C MET A 152 -0.38 -15.26 -10.82
N ARG A 153 0.27 -15.10 -9.66
CA ARG A 153 1.31 -14.08 -9.45
C ARG A 153 2.47 -14.24 -10.44
N LYS A 154 2.96 -15.47 -10.60
CA LYS A 154 4.04 -15.79 -11.55
C LYS A 154 3.65 -15.44 -12.99
N ASN A 155 2.45 -15.84 -13.40
CA ASN A 155 1.90 -15.54 -14.72
C ASN A 155 1.71 -14.03 -14.94
N HIS A 156 1.55 -13.25 -13.88
CA HIS A 156 1.47 -11.78 -13.94
C HIS A 156 2.86 -11.10 -13.95
N GLY A 157 3.96 -11.86 -13.99
CA GLY A 157 5.31 -11.33 -14.16
C GLY A 157 6.18 -11.34 -12.90
N ALA A 158 5.69 -11.84 -11.76
CA ALA A 158 6.45 -11.92 -10.51
C ALA A 158 6.68 -13.38 -10.10
N GLU A 159 7.80 -13.96 -10.57
CA GLU A 159 8.19 -15.35 -10.27
C GLU A 159 8.35 -15.58 -8.76
N GLU A 160 9.16 -14.74 -8.12
CA GLU A 160 9.41 -14.81 -6.68
C GLU A 160 8.28 -14.14 -5.87
N PRO A 161 7.97 -14.63 -4.66
CA PRO A 161 7.06 -13.96 -3.75
C PRO A 161 7.52 -12.56 -3.38
N PHE A 162 6.56 -11.66 -3.19
CA PHE A 162 6.81 -10.30 -2.71
C PHE A 162 7.29 -10.26 -1.25
N ASN A 163 7.00 -11.32 -0.46
CA ASN A 163 7.43 -11.47 0.93
C ASN A 163 7.04 -10.29 1.83
N ILE A 164 5.80 -9.81 1.68
CA ILE A 164 5.26 -8.68 2.44
C ILE A 164 5.07 -9.08 3.89
N LYS A 165 5.71 -8.36 4.81
CA LYS A 165 5.79 -8.71 6.24
C LYS A 165 4.79 -7.94 7.10
N MET A 166 4.40 -6.73 6.70
CA MET A 166 3.53 -5.87 7.48
C MET A 166 2.18 -5.73 6.78
N TRP A 167 1.12 -6.05 7.51
CA TRP A 167 -0.25 -6.03 7.01
C TRP A 167 -1.15 -5.21 7.93
N GLY A 168 -1.90 -4.27 7.36
CA GLY A 168 -2.98 -3.55 8.02
C GLY A 168 -4.31 -4.27 7.79
N LEU A 169 -5.05 -4.49 8.88
CA LEU A 169 -6.36 -5.14 8.84
C LEU A 169 -7.46 -4.09 8.66
N GLY A 170 -7.79 -3.74 7.42
CA GLY A 170 -8.74 -2.66 7.14
C GLY A 170 -8.16 -1.26 7.40
N ASN A 171 -9.05 -0.26 7.37
CA ASN A 171 -8.71 1.14 7.58
C ASN A 171 -9.79 1.82 8.42
N GLU A 172 -9.42 2.41 9.58
CA GLU A 172 -10.25 3.34 10.39
C GLU A 172 -11.74 2.96 10.41
N MET A 173 -12.02 1.69 10.68
CA MET A 173 -13.37 1.12 10.51
C MET A 173 -14.39 1.70 11.50
N ASP A 174 -13.93 2.45 12.50
CA ASP A 174 -14.74 3.13 13.51
C ASP A 174 -15.43 4.40 12.98
N GLY A 175 -14.90 5.03 11.93
CA GLY A 175 -15.42 6.27 11.38
C GLY A 175 -16.73 6.09 10.59
N PHE A 176 -17.74 6.93 10.84
CA PHE A 176 -19.02 6.87 10.13
C PHE A 176 -18.93 7.21 8.63
N TRP A 177 -17.84 7.86 8.21
CA TRP A 177 -17.54 8.15 6.80
C TRP A 177 -16.96 6.95 6.06
N GLN A 178 -16.49 5.93 6.79
CA GLN A 178 -15.76 4.81 6.22
C GLN A 178 -16.74 3.84 5.54
N VAL A 179 -16.41 3.42 4.31
CA VAL A 179 -17.21 2.39 3.63
C VAL A 179 -17.17 1.10 4.44
N GLY A 180 -18.35 0.57 4.78
CA GLY A 180 -18.47 -0.65 5.57
C GLY A 180 -18.08 -0.48 7.04
N HIS A 181 -18.22 0.75 7.59
CA HIS A 181 -17.95 1.07 9.00
C HIS A 181 -18.46 -0.02 9.96
N LYS A 182 -17.75 -0.20 11.07
CA LYS A 182 -18.00 -1.24 12.07
C LYS A 182 -17.92 -0.66 13.47
N THR A 183 -18.71 -1.22 14.36
CA THR A 183 -18.48 -1.08 15.80
C THR A 183 -17.17 -1.76 16.18
N ALA A 184 -16.65 -1.44 17.38
CA ALA A 184 -15.45 -2.08 17.90
C ALA A 184 -15.59 -3.62 18.03
N GLU A 185 -16.77 -4.12 18.41
CA GLU A 185 -17.03 -5.56 18.55
C GLU A 185 -17.06 -6.26 17.18
N GLU A 186 -17.76 -5.68 16.20
CA GLU A 186 -17.80 -6.22 14.84
C GLU A 186 -16.41 -6.26 14.20
N TYR A 187 -15.63 -5.18 14.35
CA TYR A 187 -14.27 -5.13 13.84
C TYR A 187 -13.36 -6.14 14.55
N GLY A 188 -13.39 -6.19 15.90
CA GLY A 188 -12.56 -7.12 16.67
C GLY A 188 -12.90 -8.60 16.46
N ARG A 189 -14.09 -8.93 15.93
CA ARG A 189 -14.45 -10.28 15.50
C ARG A 189 -13.93 -10.64 14.12
N LEU A 190 -13.75 -9.66 13.24
CA LEU A 190 -13.33 -9.84 11.85
C LEU A 190 -11.80 -9.81 11.70
N ALA A 191 -11.13 -8.90 12.42
CA ALA A 191 -9.69 -8.66 12.35
C ALA A 191 -8.89 -9.65 13.22
#